data_AF-A0AAQ3U375-F1
#
_entry.id   AF-A0AAQ3U375-F1
#
_cell.length_a   1.000
_cell.length_b   1.000
_cell.length_c   1.000
_cell.angle_alpha   90.00
_cell.angle_beta   90.00
_cell.angle_gamma   90.00
#
_symmetry.space_group_name_H-M   'P 1'
#
loop_
_entity.id
_entity.type
_entity.pdbx_description
1 polymer ?
#
loop_
_entity_poly.entity_id
_entity_poly.type
_entity_poly.pdbx_seq_one_letter_code
_entity_poly.pdbx_strand_id
1 'polypeptide(L)'
;MEVSKPSVDERVQDEKLSLDHKGSDGNSNASKSTKSEKAPSPEKMNYWKEHGFSSLIVAALGHLLPLLSYSAPFAIYHQYIEPLAKCMHSLQVSKQAIGLQLSEPWLCEYQVLPSRTHPHVQMNAFGGYILSGTRIHNTHFVTVN
;
A
#
# COMPACT_ATOMS: atom_id res chain seq x y z
N MET A 1 44.37 -26.30 -20.60
CA MET A 1 44.17 -26.66 -19.18
C MET A 1 45.56 -26.92 -18.61
N GLU A 2 46.19 -25.85 -18.14
CA GLU A 2 47.51 -25.71 -17.48
C GLU A 2 47.49 -24.25 -16.96
N VAL A 3 48.00 -23.81 -15.81
CA VAL A 3 48.94 -24.38 -14.84
C VAL A 3 48.86 -23.51 -13.55
N SER A 4 49.14 -24.12 -12.39
CA SER A 4 49.74 -23.53 -11.15
C SER A 4 49.00 -22.56 -10.20
N LYS A 5 49.08 -22.93 -8.91
CA LYS A 5 49.08 -22.05 -7.69
C LYS A 5 50.56 -21.87 -7.21
N PRO A 6 50.92 -21.19 -6.09
CA PRO A 6 50.28 -20.17 -5.22
C PRO A 6 51.21 -18.94 -4.92
N SER A 7 50.76 -17.91 -4.18
CA SER A 7 51.56 -17.22 -3.13
C SER A 7 50.71 -16.24 -2.30
N VAL A 8 51.21 -16.03 -1.08
CA VAL A 8 50.61 -15.42 0.12
C VAL A 8 51.07 -13.97 0.22
N ASP A 9 50.21 -13.05 0.69
CA ASP A 9 50.64 -12.01 1.65
C ASP A 9 49.44 -11.31 2.30
N GLU A 10 49.43 -11.35 3.64
CA GLU A 10 48.62 -10.52 4.52
C GLU A 10 49.08 -9.06 4.48
N ARG A 11 48.16 -8.11 4.68
CA ARG A 11 48.40 -6.90 5.49
C ARG A 11 47.08 -6.21 5.87
N VAL A 12 46.89 -6.12 7.18
CA VAL A 12 45.84 -5.43 7.96
C VAL A 12 46.18 -3.94 8.11
N GLN A 13 45.15 -3.09 8.22
CA GLN A 13 45.05 -1.79 8.94
C GLN A 13 43.64 -1.22 8.64
N ASP A 14 42.64 -1.19 9.53
CA ASP A 14 42.50 -0.51 10.83
C ASP A 14 42.95 0.96 10.84
N GLU A 15 42.00 1.87 10.54
CA GLU A 15 42.10 3.27 10.98
C GLU A 15 40.81 3.71 11.70
N LYS A 16 41.00 3.89 13.01
CA LYS A 16 40.13 4.50 14.00
C LYS A 16 40.44 6.00 14.02
N LEU A 17 39.44 6.84 13.77
CA LEU A 17 39.52 8.26 14.15
C LEU A 17 38.33 8.63 15.04
N SER A 18 38.62 8.64 16.34
CA SER A 18 37.88 9.34 17.38
C SER A 18 38.55 10.68 17.61
N LEU A 19 37.79 11.78 17.65
CA LEU A 19 38.14 12.96 18.43
C LEU A 19 36.86 13.72 18.83
N ASP A 20 36.69 13.82 20.14
CA ASP A 20 35.68 14.56 20.87
C ASP A 20 35.71 16.06 20.58
N HIS A 21 34.54 16.71 20.58
CA HIS A 21 34.41 18.03 21.20
C HIS A 21 33.03 18.23 21.84
N LYS A 22 33.09 18.38 23.16
CA LYS A 22 32.06 18.80 24.10
C LYS A 22 31.68 20.27 23.85
N GLY A 23 30.38 20.54 23.70
CA GLY A 23 29.83 21.89 23.65
C GLY A 23 28.31 21.86 23.75
N SER A 24 27.79 22.13 24.94
CA SER A 24 26.39 22.42 25.27
C SER A 24 25.78 23.44 24.30
N ASP A 25 24.54 23.23 23.87
CA ASP A 25 23.44 24.14 24.20
C ASP A 25 22.08 23.55 23.81
N GLY A 26 21.17 23.61 24.78
CA GLY A 26 19.86 23.03 24.69
C GLY A 26 18.96 23.75 23.69
N ASN A 27 18.29 22.96 22.85
CA ASN A 27 16.97 23.33 22.40
C ASN A 27 16.09 22.06 22.38
N SER A 28 15.24 21.97 23.39
CA SER A 28 14.24 20.91 23.56
C SER A 28 13.14 21.05 22.51
N ASN A 29 13.36 20.50 21.32
CA ASN A 29 12.27 20.23 20.39
C ASN A 29 11.81 18.79 20.61
N ALA A 30 10.77 18.69 21.45
CA ALA A 30 10.08 17.47 21.84
C ALA A 30 9.99 16.46 20.70
N SER A 31 10.79 15.40 20.82
CA SER A 31 10.58 14.16 20.10
C SER A 31 9.16 13.67 20.44
N LYS A 32 8.21 13.88 19.51
CA LYS A 32 6.89 13.26 19.59
C LYS A 32 7.13 11.75 19.68
N SER A 33 6.95 11.21 20.89
CA SER A 33 6.92 9.79 21.15
C SER A 33 5.99 9.12 20.13
N THR A 34 6.53 8.21 19.34
CA THR A 34 5.76 7.26 18.54
C THR A 34 4.86 6.50 19.50
N LYS A 35 3.59 6.92 19.59
CA LYS A 35 2.57 6.23 20.37
C LYS A 35 2.46 4.82 19.81
N SER A 36 2.86 3.83 20.61
CA SER A 36 2.52 2.43 20.38
C SER A 36 1.03 2.35 20.06
N GLU A 37 0.72 1.77 18.91
CA GLU A 37 -0.62 1.62 18.37
C GLU A 37 -1.49 0.90 19.40
N LYS A 38 -2.31 1.68 20.12
CA LYS A 38 -3.15 1.15 21.19
C LYS A 38 -4.24 0.32 20.53
N ALA A 39 -4.25 -0.99 20.82
CA ALA A 39 -5.31 -1.89 20.36
C ALA A 39 -6.70 -1.29 20.64
N PRO A 40 -7.68 -1.47 19.74
CA PRO A 40 -9.01 -0.90 19.92
C PRO A 40 -9.61 -1.32 21.25
N SER A 41 -10.27 -0.38 21.95
CA SER A 41 -11.12 -0.71 23.10
C SER A 41 -12.14 -1.78 22.69
N PRO A 42 -12.44 -2.78 23.55
CA PRO A 42 -13.40 -3.84 23.24
C PRO A 42 -14.77 -3.30 22.79
N GLU A 43 -15.19 -2.15 23.32
CA GLU A 43 -16.43 -1.47 22.94
C GLU A 43 -16.44 -1.05 21.45
N LYS A 44 -15.33 -0.49 20.95
CA LYS A 44 -15.21 -0.10 19.53
C LYS A 44 -15.22 -1.31 18.61
N MET A 45 -14.62 -2.41 19.05
CA MET A 45 -14.57 -3.64 18.28
C MET A 45 -15.97 -4.27 18.15
N ASN A 46 -16.81 -4.19 19.18
CA ASN A 46 -18.21 -4.60 19.11
C ASN A 46 -19.02 -3.68 18.18
N TYR A 47 -18.82 -2.37 18.30
CA TYR A 47 -19.47 -1.39 17.42
C TYR A 47 -19.22 -1.66 15.93
N TRP A 48 -17.96 -1.92 15.53
CA TRP A 48 -17.63 -2.24 14.14
C TRP A 48 -18.17 -3.59 13.67
N LYS A 49 -18.27 -4.58 14.56
CA LYS A 49 -18.91 -5.86 14.21
C LYS A 49 -20.39 -5.69 13.88
N GLU A 50 -21.07 -4.75 14.54
CA GLU A 50 -22.49 -4.49 14.33
C GLU A 50 -22.76 -3.58 13.12
N HIS A 51 -21.98 -2.51 12.95
CA HIS A 51 -22.26 -1.45 11.96
C HIS A 51 -21.40 -1.53 10.68
N GLY A 52 -20.27 -2.24 10.75
CA GLY A 52 -19.25 -2.25 9.70
C GLY A 52 -18.46 -0.93 9.59
N PHE A 53 -17.48 -0.92 8.68
CA PHE A 53 -16.70 0.27 8.34
C PHE A 53 -17.40 1.12 7.26
N SER A 54 -17.27 2.44 7.34
CA SER A 54 -17.87 3.38 6.38
C SER A 54 -17.17 3.42 5.02
N SER A 55 -15.92 2.98 4.93
CA SER A 55 -15.13 2.92 3.70
C SER A 55 -13.94 1.98 3.88
N LEU A 56 -13.37 1.46 2.79
CA LEU A 56 -12.22 0.55 2.83
C LEU A 56 -11.17 0.89 1.76
N ILE A 57 -9.92 0.97 2.17
CA ILE A 57 -8.76 1.10 1.29
C ILE A 57 -7.78 0.00 1.69
N VAL A 58 -7.42 -0.89 0.76
CA VAL A 58 -6.54 -2.03 1.05
C VAL A 58 -5.55 -2.26 -0.08
N ALA A 59 -4.30 -2.51 0.27
CA ALA A 59 -3.20 -2.85 -0.64
C ALA A 59 -2.80 -4.34 -0.52
N ALA A 60 -3.80 -5.20 -0.37
CA ALA A 60 -3.68 -6.63 -0.13
C ALA A 60 -4.95 -7.35 -0.61
N LEU A 61 -4.80 -8.61 -1.01
CA LEU A 61 -5.94 -9.45 -1.36
C LEU A 61 -6.49 -10.12 -0.08
N GLY A 62 -7.79 -10.01 0.17
CA GLY A 62 -8.39 -10.64 1.33
C GLY A 62 -9.89 -10.44 1.47
N HIS A 63 -10.48 -11.16 2.43
CA HIS A 63 -11.91 -11.12 2.75
C HIS A 63 -12.26 -9.98 3.70
N LEU A 64 -11.86 -8.74 3.36
CA LEU A 64 -12.19 -7.55 4.16
C LEU A 64 -13.52 -6.92 3.73
N LEU A 65 -14.04 -7.28 2.55
CA LEU A 65 -15.31 -6.76 2.06
C LEU A 65 -16.47 -6.96 3.06
N PRO A 66 -16.64 -8.12 3.72
CA PRO A 66 -17.67 -8.35 4.74
C PRO A 66 -17.65 -7.40 5.93
N LEU A 67 -16.51 -6.74 6.20
CA LEU A 67 -16.38 -5.78 7.28
C LEU A 67 -16.93 -4.39 6.94
N LEU A 68 -17.20 -4.07 5.66
CA LEU A 68 -17.85 -2.80 5.29
C LEU A 68 -19.31 -2.76 5.73
N SER A 69 -19.81 -1.56 5.97
CA SER A 69 -21.24 -1.31 5.95
C SER A 69 -21.80 -1.43 4.53
N TYR A 70 -23.11 -1.60 4.38
CA TYR A 70 -23.74 -1.52 3.07
C TYR A 70 -23.71 -0.08 2.56
N SER A 71 -23.66 0.10 1.23
CA SER A 71 -23.50 1.39 0.56
C SER A 71 -22.17 2.11 0.81
N ALA A 72 -21.20 1.43 1.44
CA ALA A 72 -19.86 1.99 1.65
C ALA A 72 -18.96 1.79 0.41
N PRO A 73 -18.17 2.80 0.02
CA PRO A 73 -17.21 2.69 -1.06
C PRO A 73 -15.94 1.93 -0.63
N PHE A 74 -15.32 1.25 -1.58
CA PHE A 74 -14.02 0.61 -1.38
C PHE A 74 -13.07 0.81 -2.55
N ALA A 75 -11.77 0.73 -2.27
CA ALA A 75 -10.69 0.69 -3.24
C ALA A 75 -9.66 -0.37 -2.84
N ILE A 76 -9.33 -1.25 -3.78
CA ILE A 76 -8.36 -2.34 -3.59
C ILE A 76 -7.22 -2.10 -4.59
N TYR A 77 -6.02 -1.92 -4.06
CA TYR A 77 -4.79 -1.82 -4.83
C TYR A 77 -4.11 -3.18 -4.96
N HIS A 78 -3.57 -3.47 -6.13
CA HIS A 78 -2.68 -4.60 -6.34
C HIS A 78 -1.66 -4.29 -7.45
N GLN A 79 -0.43 -4.82 -7.34
CA GLN A 79 0.61 -4.60 -8.34
C GLN A 79 0.26 -5.22 -9.70
N TYR A 80 -0.39 -6.39 -9.69
CA TYR A 80 -0.80 -7.13 -10.89
C TYR A 80 -2.30 -7.00 -11.15
N ILE A 81 -2.69 -6.90 -12.43
CA ILE A 81 -4.09 -6.75 -12.84
C ILE A 81 -4.91 -8.05 -12.68
N GLU A 82 -4.29 -9.21 -12.88
CA GLU A 82 -4.98 -10.51 -12.89
C GLU A 82 -5.73 -10.80 -11.58
N PRO A 83 -5.15 -10.61 -10.39
CA PRO A 83 -5.88 -10.84 -9.14
C PRO A 83 -7.05 -9.88 -8.93
N LEU A 84 -6.94 -8.63 -9.40
CA LEU A 84 -8.04 -7.68 -9.35
C LEU A 84 -9.15 -8.06 -10.32
N ALA A 85 -8.82 -8.55 -11.52
CA ALA A 85 -9.82 -9.05 -12.47
C ALA A 85 -10.58 -10.26 -11.89
N LYS A 86 -9.87 -11.20 -11.24
CA LYS A 86 -10.50 -12.32 -10.53
C LYS A 86 -11.38 -11.87 -9.36
N CYS A 87 -10.94 -10.86 -8.61
CA CYS A 87 -11.71 -10.27 -7.53
C CYS A 87 -12.99 -9.59 -8.06
N MET A 88 -12.86 -8.76 -9.10
CA MET A 88 -13.97 -8.10 -9.78
C MET A 88 -15.01 -9.11 -10.27
N HIS A 89 -14.57 -10.18 -10.93
CA HIS A 89 -15.47 -11.25 -11.36
C HIS A 89 -16.19 -11.91 -10.19
N SER A 90 -15.45 -12.22 -9.10
CA SER A 90 -16.04 -12.83 -7.90
C SER A 90 -17.11 -11.93 -7.27
N LEU A 91 -16.89 -10.62 -7.23
CA LEU A 91 -17.84 -9.62 -6.72
C LEU A 91 -19.09 -9.47 -7.61
N GLN A 92 -18.94 -9.63 -8.93
CA GLN A 92 -20.05 -9.63 -9.87
C GLN A 92 -20.91 -10.88 -9.72
N VAL A 93 -20.29 -12.06 -9.62
CA VAL A 93 -20.99 -13.34 -9.43
C VAL A 93 -21.75 -13.36 -8.10
N SER A 94 -21.12 -12.88 -7.02
CA SER A 94 -21.75 -12.84 -5.70
C SER A 94 -22.77 -11.69 -5.53
N LYS A 95 -22.85 -10.77 -6.50
CA LYS A 95 -23.69 -9.56 -6.45
C LYS A 95 -23.48 -8.74 -5.17
N GLN A 96 -22.24 -8.64 -4.70
CA GLN A 96 -21.88 -7.96 -3.44
C GLN A 96 -21.47 -6.50 -3.64
N ALA A 97 -21.20 -6.07 -4.87
CA ALA A 97 -20.78 -4.71 -5.17
C ALA A 97 -21.33 -4.23 -6.52
N ILE A 98 -21.48 -2.92 -6.65
CA ILE A 98 -21.88 -2.23 -7.88
C ILE A 98 -20.84 -1.17 -8.25
N GLY A 99 -20.92 -0.68 -9.50
CA GLY A 99 -20.03 0.37 -9.99
C GLY A 99 -18.56 -0.07 -9.96
N LEU A 100 -18.30 -1.35 -10.20
CA LEU A 100 -16.94 -1.91 -10.20
C LEU A 100 -16.14 -1.31 -11.35
N GLN A 101 -15.03 -0.66 -11.02
CA GLN A 101 -14.13 -0.04 -11.98
C GLN A 101 -12.69 -0.49 -11.71
N LEU A 102 -12.03 -0.97 -12.75
CA LEU A 102 -10.61 -1.30 -12.74
C LEU A 102 -9.85 -0.19 -13.47
N SER A 103 -8.86 0.41 -12.82
CA SER A 103 -8.11 1.54 -13.35
C SER A 103 -6.60 1.40 -13.09
N GLU A 104 -5.80 1.91 -14.03
CA GLU A 104 -4.35 2.03 -13.93
C GLU A 104 -4.00 3.52 -13.89
N PRO A 105 -3.37 4.04 -12.83
CA PRO A 105 -2.92 5.42 -12.79
C PRO A 105 -1.68 5.58 -13.70
N TRP A 106 -1.73 6.56 -14.60
CA TRP A 106 -0.59 6.96 -15.43
C TRP A 106 0.04 8.23 -14.86
N LEU A 107 1.36 8.20 -14.63
CA LEU A 107 2.11 9.33 -14.10
C LEU A 107 3.27 9.68 -15.03
N CYS A 108 3.20 10.85 -15.66
CA CYS A 108 4.32 11.42 -16.42
C CYS A 108 4.82 12.66 -15.71
N GLU A 109 6.08 12.64 -15.30
CA GLU A 109 6.75 13.85 -14.84
C GLU A 109 7.02 14.79 -16.02
N TYR A 110 6.94 16.09 -15.80
CA TYR A 110 7.26 17.11 -16.80
C TYR A 110 8.41 17.98 -16.33
N GLN A 111 9.39 18.17 -17.20
CA GLN A 111 10.41 19.19 -17.00
C GLN A 111 9.84 20.54 -17.42
N VAL A 112 9.89 21.53 -16.54
CA VAL A 112 9.42 22.90 -16.81
C VAL A 112 10.59 23.87 -16.72
N LEU A 113 11.24 24.11 -17.87
CA LEU A 113 12.27 25.13 -18.03
C LEU A 113 11.89 26.05 -19.20
N PRO A 114 12.30 27.34 -19.19
CA PRO A 114 12.06 28.25 -20.30
C PRO A 114 12.48 27.63 -21.65
N SER A 115 11.55 27.57 -22.61
CA SER A 115 11.76 27.01 -23.96
C SER A 115 12.26 25.55 -24.01
N ARG A 116 12.12 24.78 -22.92
CA ARG A 116 12.56 23.38 -22.80
C ARG A 116 11.55 22.52 -22.02
N THR A 117 10.26 22.82 -22.15
CA THR A 117 9.19 22.03 -21.52
C THR A 117 8.96 20.73 -22.26
N HIS A 118 9.16 19.61 -21.60
CA HIS A 118 8.92 18.28 -22.17
C HIS A 118 8.59 17.25 -21.09
N PRO A 119 7.83 16.19 -21.41
CA PRO A 119 7.62 15.07 -20.50
C PRO A 119 8.91 14.26 -20.33
N HIS A 120 9.12 13.71 -19.15
CA HIS A 120 10.19 12.76 -18.89
C HIS A 120 9.82 11.40 -19.50
N VAL A 121 10.57 10.96 -20.52
CA VAL A 121 10.19 9.79 -21.34
C VAL A 121 10.63 8.45 -20.73
N GLN A 122 11.64 8.46 -19.85
CA GLN A 122 12.11 7.29 -19.12
C GLN A 122 11.43 7.21 -17.74
N MET A 123 10.17 6.79 -17.71
CA MET A 123 9.45 6.58 -16.46
C MET A 123 9.42 5.10 -16.05
N ASN A 124 9.25 4.84 -14.76
CA ASN A 124 8.80 3.53 -14.30
C ASN A 124 7.30 3.40 -14.58
N ALA A 125 6.92 2.61 -15.58
CA ALA A 125 5.53 2.46 -16.02
C ALA A 125 4.66 1.62 -15.04
N PHE A 126 5.21 1.15 -13.92
CA PHE A 126 4.52 0.26 -12.99
C PHE A 126 4.05 0.99 -11.73
N GLY A 127 2.86 1.62 -11.83
CA GLY A 127 2.13 2.20 -10.68
C GLY A 127 1.14 1.24 -10.01
N GLY A 128 0.96 0.04 -10.57
CA GLY A 128 -0.04 -0.94 -10.14
C GLY A 128 -1.45 -0.61 -10.60
N TYR A 129 -2.45 -1.31 -10.04
CA TYR A 129 -3.84 -1.25 -10.47
C TYR A 129 -4.77 -1.04 -9.27
N ILE A 130 -5.91 -0.39 -9.50
CA ILE A 130 -6.92 -0.11 -8.49
C ILE A 130 -8.27 -0.63 -8.98
N LEU A 131 -8.90 -1.50 -8.17
CA LEU A 131 -10.30 -1.88 -8.28
C LEU A 131 -11.13 -1.10 -7.26
N SER A 132 -12.07 -0.29 -7.74
CA SER A 132 -12.99 0.47 -6.88
C SER A 132 -14.44 0.04 -7.10
N GLY A 133 -15.28 0.24 -6.09
CA GLY A 133 -16.72 0.02 -6.20
C GLY A 133 -17.46 0.39 -4.92
N THR A 134 -18.76 0.15 -4.90
CA THR A 134 -19.62 0.35 -3.72
C THR A 134 -20.23 -0.97 -3.28
N ARG A 135 -20.11 -1.30 -1.99
CA ARG A 135 -20.71 -2.52 -1.44
C ARG A 135 -22.23 -2.39 -1.42
N ILE A 136 -22.94 -3.45 -1.82
CA ILE A 136 -24.40 -3.51 -1.77
C ILE A 136 -24.91 -4.63 -0.88
N HIS A 137 -26.15 -4.47 -0.41
CA HIS A 137 -26.89 -5.53 0.25
C HIS A 137 -27.41 -6.50 -0.81
N ASN A 138 -27.04 -7.78 -0.69
CA ASN A 138 -27.60 -8.82 -1.55
C ASN A 138 -28.93 -9.27 -0.95
N THR A 139 -30.03 -8.66 -1.39
CA THR A 139 -31.38 -9.11 -1.04
C THR A 139 -31.70 -10.35 -1.88
N HIS A 140 -31.48 -11.53 -1.33
CA HIS A 140 -31.90 -12.78 -1.97
C HIS A 140 -33.43 -12.81 -1.99
N PHE A 141 -34.05 -12.47 -3.13
CA PHE A 141 -35.46 -12.78 -3.35
C PHE A 141 -35.58 -14.30 -3.49
N VAL A 142 -35.97 -14.97 -2.40
CA VAL A 142 -36.50 -16.32 -2.50
C VAL A 142 -37.85 -16.18 -3.21
N THR A 143 -37.86 -16.41 -4.52
CA THR A 143 -39.11 -16.69 -5.23
C THR A 143 -39.59 -18.05 -4.75
N VAL A 144 -40.46 -18.04 -3.75
CA VAL A 144 -41.33 -19.18 -3.44
C VAL A 144 -42.24 -19.36 -4.65
N ASN A 145 -42.01 -20.45 -5.38
CA ASN A 145 -42.93 -21.02 -6.37
C ASN A 145 -43.49 -22.32 -5.78
#